data_AF-A0A2T0R4U2-F1
#
_entry.id   AF-A0A2T0R4U2-F1
#
_cell.length_a   1.000
_cell.length_b   1.000
_cell.length_c   1.000
_cell.angle_alpha   90.00
_cell.angle_beta   90.00
_cell.angle_gamma   90.00
#
_symmetry.space_group_name_H-M   'P 1'
#
loop_
_entity.id
_entity.type
_entity.pdbx_description
1 polymer ?
#
loop_
_entity_poly.entity_id
_entity_poly.type
_entity_poly.pdbx_seq_one_letter_code
_entity_poly.pdbx_strand_id
1 'polypeptide(L)'
;MESSGWVAVRCIFRGQAEDPGEFVYEERVTLWRDTDVDRAIEKAEAEAETYASETTWPGRVSKYLGLAQAYALSDEPGDGAEVFSLMRTSDLPPAAYLDRFFDSGRERQGDVGGPAELA
;
A
#
# COMPACT_ATOMS: atom_id res chain seq x y z
N MET A 1 -2.05 -11.77 -23.34
CA MET A 1 -2.78 -10.54 -22.99
C MET A 1 -1.86 -9.39 -23.32
N GLU A 2 -2.31 -8.44 -24.13
CA GLU A 2 -1.61 -7.18 -24.27
C GLU A 2 -1.67 -6.45 -22.92
N SER A 3 -0.54 -5.92 -22.46
CA SER A 3 -0.49 -5.13 -21.24
C SER A 3 -1.32 -3.86 -21.42
N SER A 4 -2.09 -3.45 -20.42
CA SER A 4 -2.78 -2.16 -20.45
C SER A 4 -1.81 -0.96 -20.42
N GLY A 5 -0.51 -1.22 -20.22
CA GLY A 5 0.52 -0.21 -20.07
C GLY A 5 0.50 0.46 -18.70
N TRP A 6 -0.14 -0.16 -17.72
CA TRP A 6 -0.21 0.32 -16.35
C TRP A 6 0.16 -0.78 -15.36
N VAL A 7 1.04 -0.43 -14.42
CA VAL A 7 1.49 -1.30 -13.34
C VAL A 7 1.37 -0.53 -12.04
N ALA A 8 0.62 -1.07 -11.10
CA ALA A 8 0.58 -0.58 -9.73
C ALA A 8 1.64 -1.30 -8.90
N VAL A 9 2.31 -0.58 -8.01
CA VAL A 9 3.35 -1.16 -7.14
C VAL A 9 3.08 -0.78 -5.70
N ARG A 10 2.93 -1.80 -4.84
CA ARG A 10 2.83 -1.65 -3.40
C ARG A 10 4.21 -1.71 -2.75
N CYS A 11 4.56 -0.66 -2.01
CA CYS A 11 5.79 -0.56 -1.23
C CYS A 11 5.48 -0.41 0.26
N ILE A 12 6.37 -0.94 1.12
CA ILE A 12 6.23 -0.87 2.58
C ILE A 12 7.31 0.04 3.18
N PHE A 13 6.88 0.91 4.09
CA PHE A 13 7.72 1.88 4.75
C PHE A 13 7.66 1.73 6.26
N ARG A 14 8.71 2.19 6.94
CA ARG A 14 8.74 2.33 8.40
C ARG A 14 8.93 3.79 8.80
N GLY A 15 8.03 4.27 9.63
CA GLY A 15 8.12 5.56 10.30
C GLY A 15 8.30 5.45 11.80
N GLN A 16 8.61 6.59 12.42
CA GLN A 16 8.60 6.72 13.89
C GLN A 16 7.17 6.86 14.40
N ALA A 17 6.85 6.10 15.45
CA ALA A 17 5.65 6.34 16.26
C ALA A 17 5.89 7.52 17.23
N GLU A 18 4.82 7.97 17.89
CA GLU A 18 4.91 8.98 18.95
C GLU A 18 5.55 8.38 20.21
N ASP A 19 5.18 7.14 20.55
CA ASP A 19 5.71 6.45 21.70
C ASP A 19 7.13 5.91 21.46
N PRO A 20 8.09 6.15 22.38
CA PRO A 20 9.44 5.65 22.26
C PRO A 20 9.49 4.12 22.17
N GLY A 21 10.17 3.60 21.15
CA GLY A 21 10.33 2.17 20.92
C GLY A 21 9.28 1.54 20.01
N GLU A 22 8.27 2.31 19.59
CA GLU A 22 7.27 1.87 18.62
C GLU A 22 7.56 2.37 17.20
N PHE A 23 7.03 1.63 16.22
CA PHE A 23 7.15 1.93 14.80
C PHE A 23 5.79 1.92 14.13
N VAL A 24 5.65 2.77 13.12
CA VAL A 24 4.49 2.79 12.24
C VAL A 24 4.93 2.21 10.91
N TYR A 25 4.09 1.33 10.37
CA TYR A 25 4.30 0.78 9.03
C TYR A 25 3.24 1.36 8.10
N GLU A 26 3.69 1.82 6.95
CA GLU A 26 2.82 2.37 5.91
C GLU A 26 2.92 1.49 4.67
N GLU A 27 1.77 1.16 4.10
CA GLU A 27 1.66 0.51 2.79
C GLU A 27 1.22 1.56 1.78
N ARG A 28 2.05 1.88 0.78
CA ARG A 28 1.68 2.81 -0.31
C ARG A 28 1.58 2.05 -1.61
N VAL A 29 0.53 2.34 -2.39
CA VAL A 29 0.38 1.87 -3.77
C VAL A 29 0.56 3.06 -4.70
N THR A 30 1.48 2.93 -5.66
CA THR A 30 1.75 3.93 -6.70
C THR A 30 1.40 3.34 -8.06
N LEU A 31 0.96 4.18 -9.00
CA LEU A 31 0.57 3.74 -10.34
C LEU A 31 1.57 4.26 -11.38
N TRP A 32 2.07 3.36 -12.20
CA TRP A 32 3.12 3.63 -13.18
C TRP A 32 2.65 3.30 -14.58
N ARG A 33 2.80 4.24 -15.51
CA ARG A 33 2.58 3.99 -16.92
C ARG A 33 3.81 3.29 -17.49
N ASP A 34 3.74 1.97 -17.55
CA ASP A 34 4.78 1.10 -18.09
C ASP A 34 4.20 -0.23 -18.56
N THR A 35 4.74 -0.77 -19.65
CA THR A 35 4.39 -2.11 -20.13
C THR A 35 5.30 -3.20 -19.55
N ASP A 36 6.39 -2.80 -18.90
CA ASP A 36 7.38 -3.67 -18.26
C ASP A 36 7.24 -3.58 -16.73
N VAL A 37 6.90 -4.70 -16.11
CA VAL A 37 6.68 -4.81 -14.67
C VAL A 37 7.97 -4.56 -13.89
N ASP A 38 9.10 -5.07 -14.36
CA ASP A 38 10.39 -4.91 -13.66
C ASP A 38 10.82 -3.44 -13.69
N ARG A 39 10.64 -2.77 -14.84
CA ARG A 39 10.90 -1.33 -14.95
C ARG A 39 9.95 -0.49 -14.08
N ALA A 40 8.69 -0.91 -13.93
CA ALA A 40 7.76 -0.25 -13.02
C ALA A 40 8.19 -0.41 -11.55
N ILE A 41 8.71 -1.59 -11.17
CA ILE A 41 9.28 -1.84 -9.84
C ILE A 41 10.49 -0.92 -9.60
N GLU A 42 11.45 -0.85 -10.52
CA GLU A 42 12.62 0.02 -10.39
C GLU A 42 12.23 1.49 -10.17
N LYS A 43 11.22 1.97 -10.92
CA LYS A 43 10.67 3.32 -10.75
C LYS A 43 10.02 3.52 -9.38
N ALA A 44 9.24 2.53 -8.93
CA ALA A 44 8.57 2.56 -7.63
C ALA A 44 9.56 2.53 -6.46
N GLU A 45 10.64 1.75 -6.56
CA GLU A 45 11.70 1.70 -5.56
C GLU A 45 12.47 3.03 -5.49
N ALA A 46 12.78 3.64 -6.64
CA ALA A 46 13.43 4.94 -6.69
C ALA A 46 12.56 6.06 -6.09
N GLU A 47 11.24 6.04 -6.36
CA GLU A 47 10.28 6.95 -5.71
C GLU A 47 10.18 6.67 -4.22
N ALA A 48 10.14 5.40 -3.81
CA ALA A 48 10.06 5.01 -2.41
C ALA A 48 11.27 5.49 -1.59
N GLU A 49 12.48 5.37 -2.12
CA GLU A 49 13.69 5.91 -1.48
C GLU A 49 13.64 7.44 -1.37
N THR A 50 13.14 8.11 -2.42
CA THR A 50 12.94 9.57 -2.39
C THR A 50 11.93 9.95 -1.31
N TYR A 51 10.77 9.31 -1.29
CA TYR A 51 9.71 9.52 -0.31
C TYR A 51 10.20 9.28 1.13
N ALA A 52 10.99 8.23 1.36
CA ALA A 52 11.56 7.93 2.67
C ALA A 52 12.60 8.96 3.14
N SER A 53 13.17 9.76 2.22
CA SER A 53 14.10 10.84 2.53
C SER A 53 13.40 12.18 2.86
N GLU A 54 12.16 12.36 2.40
CA GLU A 54 11.40 13.60 2.58
C GLU A 54 10.72 13.62 3.97
N THR A 55 11.21 14.46 4.88
CA THR A 55 10.72 14.58 6.28
C THR A 55 9.36 15.29 6.45
N THR A 56 8.46 15.24 5.46
CA THR A 56 7.38 16.24 5.30
C THR A 56 6.03 15.87 5.91
N TRP A 57 5.86 14.70 6.54
CA TRP A 57 4.58 14.29 7.14
C TRP A 57 4.63 14.18 8.68
N PRO A 58 3.54 14.46 9.43
CA PRO A 58 3.45 14.13 10.84
C PRO A 58 3.57 12.61 11.04
N GLY A 59 4.68 12.17 11.63
CA GLY A 59 5.14 10.79 11.58
C GLY A 59 6.21 10.65 10.51
N ARG A 60 7.47 10.71 10.91
CA ARG A 60 8.61 10.67 9.99
C ARG A 60 8.72 9.27 9.38
N VAL A 61 8.20 9.09 8.16
CA VAL A 61 8.65 7.98 7.33
C VAL A 61 10.17 8.12 7.21
N SER A 62 10.87 7.05 7.54
CA SER A 62 12.33 7.09 7.74
C SER A 62 13.07 6.11 6.87
N LYS A 63 12.33 5.14 6.30
CA LYS A 63 12.93 4.01 5.60
C LYS A 63 11.93 3.29 4.71
N TYR A 64 12.31 3.09 3.45
CA TYR A 64 11.75 2.06 2.59
C TYR A 64 12.27 0.67 3.00
N LEU A 65 11.41 -0.35 3.07
CA LEU A 65 11.76 -1.67 3.61
C LEU A 65 12.26 -2.68 2.57
N GLY A 66 12.36 -2.31 1.29
CA GLY A 66 12.86 -3.19 0.24
C GLY A 66 11.84 -4.24 -0.23
N LEU A 67 10.55 -4.04 0.05
CA LEU A 67 9.48 -4.85 -0.53
C LEU A 67 8.73 -4.01 -1.56
N ALA A 68 8.76 -4.44 -2.83
CA ALA A 68 7.95 -3.93 -3.92
C ALA A 68 7.10 -5.07 -4.50
N GLN A 69 5.79 -4.89 -4.57
CA GLN A 69 4.87 -5.89 -5.12
C GLN A 69 4.07 -5.26 -6.26
N ALA A 70 4.32 -5.73 -7.47
CA ALA A 70 3.67 -5.21 -8.66
C ALA A 70 2.38 -5.96 -8.99
N TYR A 71 1.42 -5.21 -9.52
CA TYR A 71 0.17 -5.69 -10.10
C TYR A 71 0.00 -5.01 -11.47
N ALA A 72 0.03 -5.80 -12.54
CA ALA A 72 -0.23 -5.31 -13.89
C ALA A 72 -1.74 -5.21 -14.11
N LEU A 73 -2.22 -4.01 -14.43
CA LEU A 73 -3.65 -3.78 -14.62
C LEU A 73 -4.13 -4.49 -15.89
N SER A 74 -5.39 -4.94 -15.89
CA SER A 74 -6.03 -5.52 -17.07
C SER A 74 -6.44 -4.48 -18.11
N ASP A 75 -6.66 -3.24 -17.69
CA ASP A 75 -7.10 -2.11 -18.52
C ASP A 75 -6.51 -0.77 -18.02
N GLU A 76 -6.80 0.33 -18.70
CA GLU A 76 -6.54 1.69 -18.22
C GLU A 76 -7.22 1.92 -16.85
N PRO A 77 -6.57 2.59 -15.88
CA PRO A 77 -7.16 2.90 -14.59
C PRO A 77 -8.43 3.74 -14.76
N GLY A 78 -9.57 3.16 -14.40
CA GLY A 78 -10.88 3.79 -14.38
C GLY A 78 -11.66 3.46 -13.11
N ASP A 79 -12.94 3.82 -13.08
CA ASP A 79 -13.83 3.47 -11.98
C ASP A 79 -13.88 1.95 -11.78
N GLY A 80 -13.70 1.51 -10.52
CA GLY A 80 -13.66 0.10 -10.17
C GLY A 80 -12.41 -0.68 -10.61
N ALA A 81 -11.37 -0.03 -11.14
CA ALA A 81 -10.14 -0.73 -11.54
C ALA A 81 -9.45 -1.39 -10.33
N GLU A 82 -9.14 -2.69 -10.45
CA GLU A 82 -8.29 -3.38 -9.48
C GLU A 82 -6.86 -2.86 -9.63
N VAL A 83 -6.37 -2.16 -8.61
CA VAL A 83 -5.00 -1.62 -8.60
C VAL A 83 -4.04 -2.45 -7.75
N PHE A 84 -4.55 -3.40 -6.97
CA PHE A 84 -3.71 -4.27 -6.16
C PHE A 84 -4.49 -5.51 -5.72
N SER A 85 -3.82 -6.66 -5.69
CA SER A 85 -4.40 -7.91 -5.22
C SER A 85 -3.35 -8.74 -4.48
N LEU A 86 -3.63 -9.17 -3.25
CA LEU A 86 -2.80 -10.11 -2.50
C LEU A 86 -3.63 -11.33 -2.11
N MET A 87 -3.26 -12.48 -2.65
CA MET A 87 -3.79 -13.76 -2.19
C MET A 87 -2.87 -14.38 -1.15
N ARG A 88 -3.46 -14.92 -0.08
CA ARG A 88 -2.74 -15.63 0.98
C ARG A 88 -3.52 -16.88 1.37
N THR A 89 -2.87 -18.04 1.30
CA THR A 89 -3.42 -19.26 1.91
C THR A 89 -3.30 -19.17 3.43
N SER A 90 -4.38 -19.46 4.14
CA SER A 90 -4.43 -19.48 5.61
C SER A 90 -5.42 -20.54 6.09
N ASP A 91 -5.11 -21.13 7.24
CA ASP A 91 -5.97 -22.04 7.99
C ASP A 91 -6.85 -21.30 9.03
N LEU A 92 -6.69 -19.99 9.15
CA LEU A 92 -7.47 -19.17 10.07
C LEU A 92 -8.91 -19.01 9.56
N PRO A 93 -9.91 -19.01 10.47
CA PRO A 93 -11.27 -18.60 10.12
C PRO A 93 -11.31 -17.10 9.77
N PRO A 94 -12.35 -16.64 9.02
CA PRO A 94 -12.37 -15.30 8.45
C PRO A 94 -12.13 -14.14 9.45
N ALA A 95 -12.80 -14.14 10.60
CA ALA A 95 -12.64 -13.08 11.60
C ALA A 95 -11.20 -13.03 12.16
N ALA A 96 -10.67 -14.20 12.55
CA ALA A 96 -9.29 -14.28 13.05
C ALA A 96 -8.25 -13.90 12.00
N TYR A 97 -8.53 -14.13 10.70
CA TYR A 97 -7.66 -13.69 9.62
C TYR A 97 -7.62 -12.15 9.51
N LEU A 98 -8.79 -11.49 9.62
CA LEU A 98 -8.88 -10.03 9.60
C LEU A 98 -8.15 -9.42 10.79
N ASP A 99 -8.46 -9.85 12.02
CA ASP A 99 -7.84 -9.35 13.25
C ASP A 99 -6.31 -9.53 13.24
N ARG A 100 -5.85 -10.63 12.63
CA ARG A 100 -4.42 -10.98 12.61
C ARG A 100 -3.60 -10.11 11.67
N PHE A 101 -4.19 -9.63 10.59
CA PHE A 101 -3.45 -9.03 9.46
C PHE A 101 -3.90 -7.63 9.04
N PHE A 102 -5.13 -7.23 9.36
CA PHE A 102 -5.74 -6.01 8.82
C PHE A 102 -6.48 -5.16 9.85
N ASP A 103 -7.08 -5.78 10.87
CA ASP A 103 -7.83 -5.09 11.93
C ASP A 103 -7.20 -5.37 13.29
N SER A 104 -5.92 -4.96 13.46
CA SER A 104 -5.19 -5.20 14.69
C SER A 104 -5.52 -4.19 15.80
N GLY A 105 -6.36 -3.19 15.50
CA GLY A 105 -6.72 -2.09 16.39
C GLY A 105 -5.61 -1.03 16.54
N ARG A 106 -4.59 -1.05 15.69
CA ARG A 106 -3.44 -0.13 15.72
C ARG A 106 -3.25 0.64 14.41
N GLU A 107 -4.12 0.39 13.44
CA GLU A 107 -4.16 1.06 12.15
C GLU A 107 -4.57 2.52 12.33
N ARG A 108 -3.89 3.42 11.63
CA ARG A 108 -4.23 4.85 11.59
C ARG A 108 -5.23 5.10 10.46
N GLN A 109 -6.39 4.48 10.56
CA GLN A 109 -7.46 4.55 9.57
C GLN A 109 -8.67 5.31 10.11
N GLY A 110 -9.42 5.97 9.22
CA GLY A 110 -10.65 6.64 9.60
C GLY A 110 -11.81 5.65 9.73
N ASP A 111 -12.65 5.82 10.74
CA ASP A 111 -13.95 5.14 10.81
C ASP A 111 -14.88 5.70 9.74
N VAL A 112 -15.09 4.95 8.66
CA VAL A 112 -16.21 5.19 7.73
C VAL A 112 -17.46 4.52 8.32
N GLY A 113 -17.84 4.90 9.55
CA GLY A 113 -18.73 4.11 10.41
C GLY A 113 -19.87 4.86 11.10
N GLY A 114 -20.13 6.12 10.76
CA GLY A 114 -21.39 6.79 11.12
C GLY A 114 -22.34 6.78 9.93
N PRO A 115 -23.66 6.55 10.10
CA PRO A 115 -24.59 6.71 8.99
C PRO A 115 -24.43 8.14 8.47
N ALA A 116 -24.09 8.28 7.20
CA ALA A 116 -24.24 9.54 6.51
C ALA A 116 -25.73 9.89 6.60
N GLU A 117 -26.10 10.83 7.46
CA GLU A 117 -27.35 11.55 7.30
C GLU A 117 -27.27 12.22 5.93
N LEU A 118 -27.93 11.60 4.96
CA LEU A 118 -28.25 12.22 3.69
C LEU A 118 -29.19 13.39 4.01
N ALA A 119 -28.62 14.59 4.08
CA ALA A 119 -29.35 15.85 4.03
C ALA A 119 -29.44 16.33 2.58
#